data_AF-S4R8X2-F1
#
_entry.id   AF-S4R8X2-F1
#
_cell.length_a   1.000
_cell.length_b   1.000
_cell.length_c   1.000
_cell.angle_alpha   90.00
_cell.angle_beta   90.00
_cell.angle_gamma   90.00
#
_symmetry.space_group_name_H-M   'P 1'
#
loop_
_entity.id
_entity.type
_entity.pdbx_description
1 polymer ?
#
loop_
_entity_poly.entity_id
_entity_poly.type
_entity_poly.pdbx_seq_one_letter_code
_entity_poly.pdbx_strand_id
1 'polypeptide(L)'
;MSLAMADSGDGKIVKMEVDYSPVVDQRLPESRKMAEEGKLQEAIDNLLSLEKQTRTASDMVSTSRILVGIVQICFEAKDWDALNENIIIMTKRRSQLKQAVAKMVQQCCEYGKKVRNLTVSKR
;
A
#
# COMPACT_ATOMS: atom_id res chain seq x y z
N MET A 1 33.89 8.18 0.89
CA MET A 1 32.61 8.20 1.65
C MET A 1 31.71 9.23 0.98
N SER A 2 30.41 8.92 0.89
CA SER A 2 29.33 9.64 0.17
C SER A 2 29.09 9.21 -1.28
N LEU A 3 28.43 8.05 -1.39
CA LEU A 3 27.64 7.66 -2.55
C LEU A 3 26.33 8.45 -2.50
N ALA A 4 26.18 9.46 -3.35
CA ALA A 4 24.90 10.12 -3.56
C ALA A 4 24.01 9.17 -4.38
N MET A 5 22.98 8.60 -3.74
CA MET A 5 21.95 7.86 -4.45
C MET A 5 21.13 8.85 -5.28
N ALA A 6 21.31 8.76 -6.59
CA ALA A 6 20.60 9.55 -7.58
C ALA A 6 19.10 9.18 -7.56
N ASP A 7 18.28 10.21 -7.33
CA ASP A 7 16.86 10.24 -7.62
C ASP A 7 16.62 9.71 -9.03
N SER A 8 16.13 8.47 -9.11
CA SER A 8 15.85 7.82 -10.39
C SER A 8 14.51 8.32 -10.92
N GLY A 9 14.61 9.41 -11.69
CA GLY A 9 13.93 9.59 -12.96
C GLY A 9 12.40 9.52 -12.93
N ASP A 10 11.77 10.70 -12.87
CA ASP A 10 10.44 10.95 -13.40
C ASP A 10 10.46 10.73 -14.93
N GLY A 11 10.47 9.45 -15.33
CA GLY A 11 10.37 9.05 -16.72
C GLY A 11 8.95 9.26 -17.21
N LYS A 12 8.77 10.21 -18.13
CA LYS A 12 7.54 10.45 -18.91
C LYS A 12 6.83 9.12 -19.22
N ILE A 13 5.73 8.84 -18.52
CA ILE A 13 4.88 7.70 -18.84
C ILE A 13 3.93 8.16 -19.93
N VAL A 14 4.16 7.64 -21.14
CA VAL A 14 3.29 7.80 -22.30
C VAL A 14 1.89 7.33 -21.90
N LYS A 15 0.91 8.22 -22.10
CA LYS A 15 -0.49 8.08 -21.73
C LYS A 15 -1.14 6.99 -22.59
N MET A 16 -0.91 5.75 -22.24
CA MET A 16 -1.69 4.60 -22.65
C MET A 16 -2.59 4.29 -21.45
N GLU A 17 -3.91 4.25 -21.63
CA GLU A 17 -4.85 3.80 -20.59
C GLU A 17 -4.56 2.32 -20.32
N VAL A 18 -3.60 2.06 -19.44
CA VAL A 18 -3.26 0.73 -18.98
C VAL A 18 -4.13 0.47 -17.76
N ASP A 19 -5.12 -0.40 -17.91
CA ASP A 19 -5.85 -0.96 -16.79
C ASP A 19 -4.88 -1.78 -15.91
N TYR A 20 -4.56 -1.27 -14.73
CA TYR A 20 -3.68 -1.96 -13.78
C TYR A 20 -4.43 -2.96 -12.88
N SER A 21 -5.77 -3.01 -12.98
CA SER A 21 -6.62 -3.96 -12.24
C SER A 21 -6.09 -5.41 -12.26
N PRO A 22 -5.82 -6.04 -13.42
CA PRO A 22 -5.33 -7.43 -13.45
C PRO A 22 -3.94 -7.60 -12.82
N VAL A 23 -3.09 -6.57 -12.89
CA VAL A 23 -1.77 -6.59 -12.26
C VAL A 23 -1.91 -6.52 -10.74
N VAL A 24 -2.80 -5.67 -10.24
CA VAL A 24 -3.09 -5.56 -8.80
C VAL A 24 -3.71 -6.85 -8.26
N ASP A 25 -4.63 -7.46 -9.00
CA ASP A 25 -5.29 -8.71 -8.60
C ASP A 25 -4.31 -9.90 -8.51
N GLN A 26 -3.21 -9.88 -9.27
CA GLN A 26 -2.13 -10.87 -9.14
C GLN A 26 -1.08 -10.48 -8.09
N ARG A 27 -0.68 -9.21 -8.03
CA ARG A 27 0.40 -8.76 -7.15
C ARG A 27 0.00 -8.71 -5.68
N LEU A 28 -1.25 -8.40 -5.37
CA LEU A 28 -1.75 -8.41 -3.99
C LEU A 28 -1.59 -9.78 -3.30
N PRO A 29 -2.05 -10.91 -3.88
CA PRO A 29 -1.85 -12.21 -3.26
C PRO A 29 -0.37 -12.65 -3.26
N GLU A 30 0.43 -12.28 -4.25
CA GLU A 30 1.88 -12.53 -4.23
C GLU A 30 2.58 -11.79 -3.07
N SER A 31 2.30 -10.50 -2.90
CA SER A 31 2.84 -9.70 -1.79
C SER A 31 2.37 -10.21 -0.43
N ARG A 32 1.13 -10.68 -0.33
CA ARG A 32 0.63 -11.34 0.88
C ARG A 32 1.42 -12.61 1.20
N LYS A 33 1.65 -13.49 0.23
CA LYS A 33 2.47 -14.68 0.43
C LYS A 33 3.90 -14.33 0.83
N MET A 34 4.52 -13.35 0.18
CA MET A 34 5.86 -12.87 0.55
C MET A 34 5.92 -12.37 1.99
N ALA A 35 4.88 -11.67 2.45
CA ALA A 35 4.80 -11.23 3.83
C ALA A 35 4.61 -12.39 4.82
N GLU A 36 3.83 -13.41 4.46
CA GLU A 36 3.70 -14.65 5.25
C GLU A 36 5.01 -15.43 5.33
N GLU A 37 5.84 -15.37 4.28
CA GLU A 37 7.21 -15.92 4.25
C GLU A 37 8.24 -15.11 5.06
N GLY A 38 7.81 -14.02 5.71
CA GLY A 38 8.68 -13.15 6.53
C GLY A 38 9.37 -12.03 5.73
N LYS A 39 9.06 -11.87 4.44
CA LYS A 39 9.59 -10.80 3.58
C LYS A 39 8.63 -9.61 3.50
N LEU A 40 8.19 -9.12 4.67
CA LEU A 40 7.21 -8.03 4.78
C LEU A 40 7.70 -6.76 4.07
N GLN A 41 8.96 -6.37 4.29
CA GLN A 41 9.53 -5.15 3.69
C GLN A 41 9.54 -5.22 2.17
N GLU A 42 10.00 -6.34 1.59
CA GLU A 42 10.02 -6.55 0.14
C GLU A 42 8.61 -6.55 -0.47
N ALA A 43 7.64 -7.15 0.23
CA ALA A 43 6.24 -7.13 -0.18
C ALA A 43 5.68 -5.70 -0.24
N ILE A 44 6.00 -4.87 0.76
CA ILE A 44 5.60 -3.47 0.84
C ILE A 44 6.27 -2.63 -0.25
N ASP A 45 7.57 -2.78 -0.46
CA ASP A 45 8.32 -2.06 -1.52
C ASP A 45 7.77 -2.37 -2.91
N ASN A 46 7.47 -3.64 -3.20
CA ASN A 46 6.82 -4.04 -4.45
C ASN A 46 5.46 -3.36 -4.66
N LEU A 47 4.63 -3.29 -3.61
CA LEU A 47 3.34 -2.62 -3.67
C LEU A 47 3.47 -1.10 -3.78
N LEU A 48 4.44 -0.47 -3.11
CA LEU A 48 4.72 0.96 -3.23
C LEU A 48 5.22 1.35 -4.63
N SER A 49 5.97 0.48 -5.29
CA SER A 49 6.39 0.67 -6.68
C SER A 49 5.18 0.63 -7.62
N LEU A 50 4.27 -0.33 -7.42
CA LEU A 50 3.02 -0.44 -8.20
C LEU A 50 2.07 0.75 -7.92
N GLU A 51 2.00 1.22 -6.67
CA GLU A 51 1.25 2.41 -6.29
C GLU A 51 1.74 3.63 -7.08
N LYS A 52 3.07 3.83 -7.19
CA LYS A 52 3.65 4.93 -7.97
C LYS A 52 3.17 4.89 -9.42
N GLN A 53 3.15 3.71 -10.05
CA GLN A 53 2.72 3.56 -11.44
C GLN A 53 1.23 3.86 -11.63
N THR A 54 0.37 3.25 -10.80
CA THR A 54 -1.09 3.44 -10.88
C THR A 54 -1.50 4.88 -10.57
N ARG A 55 -0.81 5.55 -9.63
CA ARG A 55 -1.03 6.96 -9.31
C ARG A 55 -0.69 7.87 -10.48
N THR A 56 0.46 7.66 -11.14
CA THR A 56 0.84 8.44 -12.32
C THR A 56 -0.11 8.17 -13.50
N ALA A 57 -0.65 6.95 -13.60
CA ALA A 57 -1.70 6.59 -14.54
C ALA A 57 -3.10 7.15 -14.19
N SER A 58 -3.25 7.82 -13.03
CA SER A 58 -4.53 8.32 -12.51
C SER A 58 -5.60 7.23 -12.31
N ASP A 59 -5.19 5.97 -12.13
CA ASP A 59 -6.09 4.86 -11.86
C ASP A 59 -6.46 4.80 -10.37
N MET A 60 -7.50 5.53 -9.99
CA MET A 60 -7.99 5.58 -8.61
C MET A 60 -8.37 4.20 -8.06
N VAL A 61 -8.93 3.32 -8.90
CA VAL A 61 -9.43 2.02 -8.44
C VAL A 61 -8.25 1.16 -8.00
N SER A 62 -7.25 1.02 -8.87
CA SER A 62 -6.04 0.25 -8.57
C SER A 62 -5.24 0.86 -7.43
N THR A 63 -5.03 2.19 -7.43
CA THR A 63 -4.30 2.86 -6.34
C THR A 63 -5.00 2.63 -4.98
N SER A 64 -6.33 2.75 -4.91
CA SER A 64 -7.05 2.51 -3.66
C SER A 64 -6.91 1.08 -3.15
N ARG A 65 -6.96 0.08 -4.05
CA ARG A 65 -6.77 -1.34 -3.70
C ARG A 65 -5.37 -1.62 -3.18
N ILE A 66 -4.34 -1.05 -3.82
CA ILE A 66 -2.94 -1.21 -3.40
C ILE A 66 -2.73 -0.65 -1.99
N LEU A 67 -3.23 0.57 -1.72
CA LEU A 67 -3.14 1.18 -0.39
C LEU A 67 -3.80 0.31 0.70
N VAL A 68 -4.98 -0.25 0.41
CA VAL A 68 -5.68 -1.17 1.34
C VAL A 68 -4.90 -2.47 1.51
N GLY A 69 -4.30 -3.00 0.45
CA GLY A 69 -3.46 -4.19 0.48
C GLY A 69 -2.23 -4.04 1.37
N ILE A 70 -1.52 -2.90 1.28
CA ILE A 70 -0.36 -2.60 2.14
C ILE A 70 -0.76 -2.63 3.62
N VAL A 71 -1.87 -1.95 3.95
CA VAL A 71 -2.42 -1.94 5.31
C VAL A 71 -2.78 -3.34 5.78
N GLN A 72 -3.41 -4.13 4.93
CA GLN A 72 -3.84 -5.49 5.26
C GLN A 72 -2.66 -6.42 5.54
N ILE A 73 -1.61 -6.34 4.72
CA ILE A 73 -0.40 -7.14 4.88
C ILE A 73 0.33 -6.79 6.19
N CYS A 74 0.49 -5.49 6.50
CA CYS A 74 1.10 -5.07 7.76
C CYS A 74 0.25 -5.51 8.97
N PHE A 75 -1.07 -5.45 8.84
CA PHE A 75 -2.01 -5.91 9.86
C PHE A 75 -1.89 -7.42 10.12
N GLU A 76 -1.75 -8.22 9.06
CA GLU A 76 -1.62 -9.68 9.15
C GLU A 76 -0.27 -10.11 9.73
N ALA A 77 0.80 -9.39 9.36
CA ALA A 77 2.11 -9.54 10.00
C ALA A 77 2.14 -9.10 11.47
N LYS A 78 1.07 -8.45 11.97
CA LYS A 78 0.96 -7.86 13.31
C LYS A 78 2.04 -6.82 13.62
N ASP A 79 2.61 -6.23 12.58
CA ASP A 79 3.63 -5.20 12.69
C ASP A 79 2.98 -3.81 12.65
N TRP A 80 2.67 -3.30 13.84
CA TRP A 80 1.97 -2.03 14.02
C TRP A 80 2.86 -0.82 13.76
N ASP A 81 4.17 -0.94 14.00
CA ASP A 81 5.14 0.11 13.72
C ASP A 81 5.29 0.29 12.20
N ALA A 82 5.51 -0.80 11.46
CA ALA A 82 5.57 -0.76 10.00
C ALA A 82 4.25 -0.24 9.40
N LEU A 83 3.11 -0.64 9.96
CA LEU A 83 1.81 -0.14 9.53
C LEU A 83 1.71 1.38 9.69
N ASN A 84 2.08 1.91 10.86
CA ASN A 84 1.97 3.33 11.16
C ASN A 84 2.90 4.17 10.28
N GLU A 85 4.15 3.73 10.09
CA GLU A 85 5.10 4.38 9.18
C GLU A 85 4.56 4.44 7.75
N ASN A 86 4.07 3.32 7.22
CA ASN A 86 3.52 3.27 5.87
C ASN A 86 2.29 4.17 5.71
N ILE A 87 1.38 4.19 6.69
CA ILE A 87 0.23 5.12 6.69
C ILE A 87 0.70 6.58 6.65
N ILE A 88 1.71 6.95 7.44
CA ILE A 88 2.26 8.32 7.47
C ILE A 88 2.88 8.67 6.11
N ILE A 89 3.65 7.76 5.51
CA ILE A 89 4.28 7.96 4.19
C ILE A 89 3.22 8.19 3.11
N MET A 90 2.16 7.37 3.10
CA MET A 90 1.10 7.44 2.10
C MET A 90 0.21 8.69 2.26
N THR A 91 -0.04 9.14 3.49
CA THR A 91 -0.86 10.34 3.77
C THR A 91 -0.11 11.66 3.57
N LYS A 92 1.21 11.67 3.80
CA LYS A 92 2.04 12.88 3.58
C LYS A 92 2.49 13.06 2.12
N ARG A 93 2.27 12.08 1.25
CA ARG A 93 2.59 12.17 -0.19
C ARG A 93 1.75 13.26 -0.86
N ARG A 94 2.41 14.34 -1.30
CA ARG A 94 1.75 15.52 -1.90
C ARG A 94 0.99 15.25 -3.20
N SER A 95 1.30 14.16 -3.91
CA SER A 95 0.66 13.78 -5.16
C SER A 95 -0.45 12.74 -5.01
N GLN A 96 -0.89 12.44 -3.79
CA GLN A 96 -1.85 11.36 -3.58
C GLN A 96 -3.30 11.74 -3.91
N LEU A 97 -4.05 10.78 -4.45
CA LEU A 97 -5.45 10.92 -4.81
C LEU A 97 -6.31 10.93 -3.52
N LYS A 98 -6.99 12.04 -3.25
CA LYS A 98 -7.79 12.23 -2.02
C LYS A 98 -8.80 11.10 -1.78
N GLN A 99 -9.42 10.58 -2.84
CA GLN A 99 -10.38 9.47 -2.73
C GLN A 99 -9.70 8.15 -2.34
N ALA A 100 -8.50 7.88 -2.85
CA ALA A 100 -7.74 6.68 -2.51
C ALA A 100 -7.31 6.69 -1.03
N VAL A 101 -6.86 7.85 -0.51
CA VAL A 101 -6.56 8.02 0.92
C VAL A 101 -7.80 7.82 1.79
N ALA A 102 -8.95 8.39 1.40
CA ALA A 102 -10.19 8.24 2.15
C ALA A 102 -10.60 6.75 2.25
N LYS A 103 -10.50 6.00 1.16
CA LYS A 103 -10.76 4.55 1.13
C LYS A 103 -9.81 3.77 2.03
N MET A 104 -8.52 4.10 1.99
CA MET A 104 -7.51 3.50 2.86
C MET A 104 -7.84 3.73 4.35
N VAL A 105 -8.13 4.98 4.74
CA VAL A 105 -8.45 5.33 6.13
C VAL A 105 -9.73 4.64 6.61
N GLN A 106 -10.76 4.56 5.77
CA GLN A 106 -11.99 3.82 6.08
C GLN A 106 -11.67 2.35 6.45
N GLN A 107 -10.87 1.68 5.62
CA GLN A 107 -10.46 0.30 5.86
C GLN A 107 -9.59 0.18 7.13
N CYS A 108 -8.65 1.10 7.38
CA CYS A 108 -7.90 1.14 8.64
C CYS A 108 -8.82 1.24 9.86
N CYS A 109 -9.83 2.10 9.82
CA CYS A 109 -10.80 2.24 10.90
C CYS A 109 -11.64 0.98 11.11
N GLU A 110 -12.01 0.28 10.04
CA GLU A 110 -12.71 -1.01 10.11
C GLU A 110 -11.83 -2.10 10.74
N TYR A 111 -10.56 -2.19 10.34
CA TYR A 111 -9.60 -3.11 10.96
C TYR A 111 -9.40 -2.81 12.45
N GLY A 112 -9.28 -1.53 12.83
CA GLY A 112 -9.21 -1.12 14.23
C GLY A 112 -10.44 -1.53 15.05
N LYS A 113 -11.65 -1.40 14.49
CA LYS A 113 -12.89 -1.91 15.12
C LYS A 113 -12.86 -3.42 15.29
N LYS A 114 -12.38 -4.16 14.29
CA LYS A 114 -12.26 -5.63 14.33
C LYS A 114 -11.30 -6.09 15.43
N VAL A 115 -10.13 -5.43 15.56
CA VAL A 115 -9.18 -5.70 16.66
C VAL A 115 -9.83 -5.45 18.01
N ARG A 116 -10.50 -4.30 18.19
CA ARG A 116 -11.11 -3.93 19.47
C ARG A 116 -12.24 -4.88 19.89
N ASN A 117 -12.97 -5.44 18.93
CA ASN A 117 -14.03 -6.42 19.19
C ASN A 117 -13.47 -7.78 19.65
N LEU A 118 -12.36 -8.25 19.06
CA LEU A 118 -11.68 -9.48 19.46
C LEU A 118 -11.12 -9.41 20.89
N THR A 119 -10.70 -8.22 21.34
CA THR A 119 -10.20 -8.02 22.71
C THR A 119 -11.31 -8.00 23.76
N VAL A 120 -12.53 -7.57 23.41
CA VAL A 120 -13.67 -7.47 24.34
C VAL A 120 -14.35 -8.82 24.57
N SER A 121 -14.42 -9.69 23.55
CA SER A 121 -15.09 -10.99 23.67
C SER A 121 -14.29 -12.06 24.43
N LYS A 122 -13.07 -11.73 24.90
CA LYS A 122 -12.21 -12.60 25.71
C LYS A 122 -12.28 -12.31 27.21
N ARG A 123 -13.29 -11.55 27.67
CA ARG A 123 -13.60 -11.36 29.09
C ARG A 123 -14.82 -12.18 29.50
#